data_AF-A0A958S5N0-F1
#
_entry.id   AF-A0A958S5N0-F1
#
_cell.length_a   1.000
_cell.length_b   1.000
_cell.length_c   1.000
_cell.angle_alpha   90.00
_cell.angle_beta   90.00
_cell.angle_gamma   90.00
#
_symmetry.space_group_name_H-M   'P 1'
#
loop_
_entity.id
_entity.type
_entity.pdbx_description
1 polymer ?
#
loop_
_entity_poly.entity_id
_entity_poly.type
_entity_poly.pdbx_seq_one_letter_code
_entity_poly.pdbx_strand_id
1 'polypeptide(L)' 'MLSEGKLFLARRLGGDMHGYWELPGGKVEEGEVPKESLQRELREELGIDVEVGDLVGRSEH' A
#
# COMPACT_ATOMS: atom_id res chain seq x y z
N MET A 1 -8.46 2.58 -1.09
CA MET A 1 -7.48 3.44 -1.81
C MET A 1 -8.09 4.16 -3.01
N LEU A 2 -9.09 3.60 -3.70
CA LEU A 2 -9.86 4.29 -4.74
C LEU A 2 -11.18 4.83 -4.15
N SER A 3 -11.53 6.08 -4.41
CA SER A 3 -12.83 6.66 -4.07
C SER A 3 -13.21 7.73 -5.09
N GLU A 4 -14.42 7.66 -5.65
CA GLU A 4 -14.93 8.63 -6.64
C GLU A 4 -13.97 8.89 -7.81
N GLY A 5 -13.33 7.83 -8.33
CA GLY A 5 -12.35 7.93 -9.42
C GLY A 5 -11.00 8.54 -9.02
N LYS A 6 -10.77 8.79 -7.73
CA LYS A 6 -9.50 9.31 -7.18
C LYS A 6 -8.74 8.21 -6.47
N LEU A 7 -7.42 8.18 -6.67
CA LEU A 7 -6.51 7.23 -6.02
C LEU A 7 -5.71 7.93 -4.94
N PHE A 8 -5.62 7.33 -3.76
CA PHE A 8 -4.71 7.75 -2.71
C PHE A 8 -3.30 7.21 -2.99
N LEU A 9 -2.32 8.10 -3.06
CA LEU A 9 -0.91 7.81 -3.33
C LEU A 9 -0.03 8.56 -2.34
N ALA A 10 1.11 7.95 -1.98
CA ALA A 10 2.16 8.58 -1.22
C ALA A 10 3.25 9.12 -2.15
N ARG A 11 3.93 10.20 -1.75
CA ARG A 11 5.11 10.70 -2.47
C ARG A 11 6.37 10.32 -1.71
N ARG A 12 7.32 9.66 -2.40
CA ARG A 12 8.57 9.20 -1.81
C ARG A 12 9.44 10.38 -1.36
N LEU A 13 9.74 10.44 -0.07
CA LEU A 13 10.55 11.50 0.55
C LEU A 13 12.06 11.21 0.57
N GLY A 14 12.50 10.01 0.17
CA GLY A 14 13.92 9.66 0.07
C GLY A 14 14.17 8.34 -0.66
N GLY A 15 15.44 7.94 -0.77
CA GLY A 15 15.87 6.69 -1.41
C GLY A 15 15.73 6.67 -2.94
N ASP A 16 15.83 5.48 -3.51
CA ASP A 16 15.58 5.27 -4.94
C ASP A 16 14.15 5.71 -5.29
N MET A 17 13.99 6.32 -6.46
CA MET A 17 12.74 6.91 -6.94
C MET A 17 12.19 8.04 -6.03
N HIS A 18 13.07 8.78 -5.34
CA HIS A 18 12.69 10.01 -4.64
C HIS A 18 11.86 10.96 -5.52
N GLY A 19 10.76 11.48 -4.95
CA GLY A 19 9.84 12.41 -5.63
C GLY A 19 8.77 11.75 -6.51
N TYR A 20 8.86 10.44 -6.78
CA TYR A 20 7.81 9.71 -7.48
C TYR A 20 6.63 9.39 -6.55
N TRP A 21 5.48 9.12 -7.17
CA TRP A 21 4.27 8.65 -6.49
C TRP A 21 4.24 7.13 -6.44
N GLU A 22 3.78 6.60 -5.31
CA GLU A 22 3.62 5.17 -5.10
C GLU A 22 2.31 4.83 -4.38
N LEU A 23 1.91 3.56 -4.51
CA LEU A 23 0.88 2.98 -3.66
C LEU A 23 1.50 2.73 -2.28
N PRO A 24 0.93 3.27 -1.20
CA PRO A 24 1.41 2.98 0.14
C PRO A 24 1.16 1.51 0.51
N GLY A 25 1.99 0.97 1.38
CA GLY A 25 2.08 -0.45 1.70
C GLY A 25 3.51 -0.98 1.54
N GLY A 26 3.69 -2.26 1.86
CA GLY A 26 5.02 -2.86 1.92
C GLY A 26 5.03 -4.34 1.60
N LYS A 27 6.01 -5.04 2.20
CA LYS A 27 6.22 -6.46 1.95
C LYS A 27 5.27 -7.29 2.80
N VAL A 28 4.85 -8.42 2.24
CA VAL A 28 4.19 -9.48 3.03
C VAL A 28 5.27 -10.19 3.83
N GLU A 29 5.10 -10.30 5.14
CA GLU A 29 6.02 -11.06 5.99
C GLU A 29 5.69 -12.55 5.99
N GLU A 30 6.63 -13.37 6.46
CA GLU A 30 6.43 -14.83 6.51
C GLU A 30 5.27 -15.20 7.44
N GLY A 31 4.30 -15.92 6.90
CA GLY A 31 3.10 -16.33 7.64
C GLY A 31 1.95 -15.32 7.62
N GLU A 32 2.13 -14.13 7.05
CA GLU A 32 1.05 -13.15 6.90
C GLU A 32 0.18 -13.43 5.66
N VAL A 33 -1.13 -13.20 5.80
CA VAL A 33 -2.01 -13.11 4.62
C VAL A 33 -1.85 -11.73 4.00
N PRO A 34 -1.82 -11.57 2.65
CA PRO A 34 -1.58 -10.28 2.00
C PRO A 34 -2.51 -9.14 2.42
N LYS A 35 -3.73 -9.45 2.85
CA LYS A 35 -4.67 -8.45 3.38
C LYS A 35 -4.23 -7.91 4.75
N GLU A 36 -3.77 -8.80 5.63
CA GLU A 36 -3.30 -8.45 6.97
C GLU A 36 -2.02 -7.63 6.90
N SER A 37 -1.08 -8.04 6.04
CA SER A 37 0.15 -7.28 5.81
C SER A 37 -0.15 -5.86 5.32
N LEU A 38 -1.08 -5.70 4.36
CA LEU A 38 -1.45 -4.38 3.86
C LEU A 38 -2.10 -3.50 4.95
N GLN A 39 -2.91 -4.08 5.84
CA GLN A 39 -3.49 -3.35 6.98
C GLN A 39 -2.41 -2.91 7.97
N ARG A 40 -1.46 -3.79 8.31
CA ARG A 40 -0.34 -3.48 9.20
C ARG A 40 0.52 -2.36 8.62
N GLU A 41 0.95 -2.49 7.37
CA GLU A 41 1.79 -1.50 6.70
C GLU A 41 1.12 -0.12 6.64
N LEU A 42 -0.16 -0.04 6.26
CA LEU A 42 -0.86 1.24 6.20
C LEU A 42 -1.08 1.87 7.58
N ARG A 43 -1.21 1.06 8.63
CA ARG A 43 -1.24 1.56 10.00
C ARG A 43 0.14 2.10 10.42
N GLU A 44 1.22 1.41 10.09
CA GLU A 44 2.59 1.82 10.44
C GLU A 44 3.05 3.06 9.68
N GLU A 45 2.80 3.13 8.37
CA GLU A 45 3.25 4.22 7.50
C GLU A 45 2.41 5.49 7.65
N LEU A 46 1.09 5.34 7.81
CA LEU A 46 0.13 6.45 7.70
C LEU A 46 -0.73 6.65 8.93
N GLY A 47 -0.71 5.72 9.91
CA GLY A 47 -1.54 5.80 11.11
C GLY A 47 -3.03 5.61 10.85
N ILE A 48 -3.41 4.94 9.75
CA ILE A 48 -4.81 4.72 9.37
C ILE A 48 -5.22 3.26 9.49
N ASP A 49 -6.47 3.04 9.85
CA ASP A 49 -7.12 1.74 9.77
C ASP A 49 -7.88 1.61 8.46
N VAL A 50 -7.75 0.47 7.78
CA VAL A 50 -8.40 0.23 6.49
C VAL A 50 -9.08 -1.12 6.42
N GLU A 51 -10.13 -1.19 5.59
CA GLU A 51 -10.72 -2.45 5.14
C GLU A 51 -10.15 -2.81 3.76
N VAL A 52 -9.62 -4.03 3.62
CA VAL A 52 -9.01 -4.50 2.37
C VAL A 52 -10.02 -5.29 1.56
N GLY A 53 -10.47 -4.67 0.47
CA GLY A 53 -11.37 -5.26 -0.52
C GLY A 53 -10.73 -6.35 -1.38
N ASP A 54 -11.27 -6.54 -2.57
CA ASP A 54 -10.84 -7.59 -3.49
C ASP A 54 -9.51 -7.27 -4.18
N LEU A 55 -8.79 -8.32 -4.58
CA LEU A 55 -7.57 -8.18 -5.37
C LEU A 55 -7.93 -7.65 -6.77
N VAL A 56 -7.37 -6.49 -7.12
CA VAL A 56 -7.65 -5.83 -8.41
C VAL A 56 -6.61 -6.17 -9.49
N GLY A 57 -5.45 -6.70 -9.12
CA GLY A 57 -4.40 -7.06 -10.07
C GLY A 57 -3.13 -7.51 -9.37
N ARG A 58 -2.30 -8.25 -10.11
CA ARG A 58 -0.97 -8.70 -9.69
C ARG A 58 -0.02 -8.43 -10.84
N SER A 59 1.04 -7.69 -10.55
CA SER A 59 2.15 -7.52 -11.50
C SER A 59 3.22 -8.54 -11.17
N GLU A 60 3.69 -9.27 -12.16
CA GLU A 60 4.85 -10.15 -12.06
C GLU A 60 5.95 -9.56 -12.94
N HIS A 61 7.19 -9.60 -12.47
CA HIS A 61 8.38 -9.13 -13.17
C HIS A 61 9.38 -10.28 -13.27
#